data_AF-A0A9F5IR82-F1
#
_entry.id   AF-A0A9F5IR82-F1
#
_cell.length_a   1.000
_cell.length_b   1.000
_cell.length_c   1.000
_cell.angle_alpha   90.00
_cell.angle_beta   90.00
_cell.angle_gamma   90.00
#
_symmetry.space_group_name_H-M   'P 1'
#
loop_
_entity.id
_entity.type
_entity.pdbx_description
1 polymer ?
#
loop_
_entity_poly.entity_id
_entity_poly.type
_entity_poly.pdbx_seq_one_letter_code
_entity_poly.pdbx_strand_id
1 'polypeptide(L)'
;MARAPFGSHDFTFTFGLRSHPRGSAQKLPLARGVLLCAGGGLDRRTGTDGSHFGQHLRNQVPLWPVPVPWGPCLRLPCWGEQPADPPPALTVPLRQVFFHDVEVLAQKLLPTVEAMQKLFSAGAGSYYADSIFFLSVAMHHIMPKEILRIVQVDLDVEYRANIRELFQEFDNFPEGAVIGIAREMQPVYRHIFWQYRQEHPGTKVGEPPPDGLPGFNSGVLLLNLEAMRQSELYNRLLEPAVVQQLANKFHFKGHLGDQDFFTLVGMEHPELFHVLDCTWNRQLCSWWRDHGYSDIFEHYFRCDGHVRIYHGNCNTPIPTE
;
A
#
# COMPACT_ATOMS: atom_id res chain seq x y z
N MET A 1 23.11 -34.90 12.28
CA MET A 1 22.57 -33.52 12.41
C MET A 1 22.07 -33.08 11.05
N ALA A 2 20.79 -33.31 10.77
CA ALA A 2 20.16 -32.90 9.52
C ALA A 2 19.63 -31.47 9.67
N ARG A 3 20.01 -30.57 8.75
CA ARG A 3 19.42 -29.24 8.64
C ARG A 3 17.98 -29.38 8.15
N ALA A 4 17.03 -28.89 8.92
CA ALA A 4 15.65 -28.73 8.48
C ALA A 4 15.57 -27.63 7.40
N PRO A 5 14.71 -27.77 6.37
CA PRO A 5 14.57 -26.76 5.33
C PRO A 5 13.83 -25.53 5.88
N PHE A 6 14.32 -24.35 5.51
CA PHE A 6 13.65 -23.08 5.74
C PHE A 6 12.40 -23.00 4.87
N GLY A 7 11.22 -23.08 5.49
CA GLY A 7 9.96 -22.71 4.85
C GLY A 7 9.72 -21.21 5.01
N SER A 8 9.95 -20.43 3.95
CA SER A 8 9.49 -19.05 3.83
C SER A 8 8.07 -19.07 3.25
N HIS A 9 7.06 -18.95 4.12
CA HIS A 9 5.69 -18.70 3.68
C HIS A 9 5.46 -17.19 3.69
N ASP A 10 5.77 -16.54 2.57
CA ASP A 10 5.37 -15.14 2.34
C ASP A 10 3.96 -15.14 1.76
N PHE A 11 3.05 -14.47 2.45
CA PHE A 11 1.71 -14.19 1.94
C PHE A 11 1.72 -12.79 1.34
N THR A 12 1.51 -12.70 0.03
CA THR A 12 1.16 -11.43 -0.65
C THR A 12 -0.35 -11.34 -0.67
N PHE A 13 -0.88 -10.36 0.05
CA PHE A 13 -2.30 -10.03 0.00
C PHE A 13 -2.55 -9.00 -1.10
N THR A 14 -3.66 -9.10 -1.80
CA THR A 14 -4.07 -8.13 -2.82
C THR A 14 -5.45 -7.65 -2.41
N PHE A 15 -5.57 -6.39 -2.01
CA PHE A 15 -6.83 -5.81 -1.55
C PHE A 15 -7.47 -4.97 -2.65
N GLY A 16 -8.80 -4.96 -2.74
CA GLY A 16 -9.54 -4.11 -3.67
C GLY A 16 -10.77 -3.49 -3.02
N LEU A 17 -11.04 -2.22 -3.30
CA LEU A 17 -12.27 -1.52 -2.89
C LEU A 17 -13.41 -1.89 -3.86
N ARG A 18 -14.58 -2.26 -3.35
CA ARG A 18 -15.77 -2.55 -4.17
C ARG A 18 -16.85 -1.51 -3.90
N SER A 19 -17.35 -0.84 -4.94
CA SER A 19 -18.56 0.00 -4.86
C SER A 19 -19.78 -0.75 -5.40
N HIS A 20 -20.96 -0.54 -4.81
CA HIS A 20 -22.24 -1.01 -5.34
C HIS A 20 -22.92 0.10 -6.16
N PRO A 21 -23.40 -0.16 -7.39
CA PRO A 21 -24.13 0.85 -8.14
C PRO A 21 -25.57 0.98 -7.59
N ARG A 22 -25.95 2.15 -7.08
CA ARG A 22 -27.35 2.55 -6.95
C ARG A 22 -27.71 3.53 -8.07
N GLY A 23 -28.91 3.35 -8.61
CA GLY A 23 -29.31 3.84 -9.92
C GLY A 23 -29.48 5.36 -10.10
N SER A 24 -29.65 5.68 -11.39
CA SER A 24 -30.06 6.94 -12.02
C SER A 24 -29.17 8.17 -11.85
N ALA A 25 -28.01 8.14 -12.50
CA ALA A 25 -27.56 9.14 -13.48
C ALA A 25 -26.22 8.68 -14.05
N GLN A 26 -26.04 8.76 -15.37
CA GLN A 26 -24.76 8.50 -16.04
C GLN A 26 -23.67 9.45 -15.50
N LYS A 27 -22.92 8.99 -14.49
CA LYS A 27 -21.53 9.37 -14.26
C LYS A 27 -20.78 8.06 -14.20
N LEU A 28 -19.86 7.82 -15.13
CA LEU A 28 -18.93 6.70 -15.00
C LEU A 28 -18.30 6.78 -13.60
N PRO A 29 -18.45 5.76 -12.75
CA PRO A 29 -17.69 5.73 -11.52
C PRO A 29 -16.26 5.35 -11.92
N LEU A 30 -15.39 6.34 -12.06
CA LEU A 30 -13.94 6.12 -11.90
C LEU A 30 -13.75 5.71 -10.44
N ALA A 31 -14.00 4.43 -10.14
CA ALA A 31 -13.51 3.82 -8.93
C ALA A 31 -11.99 3.69 -9.12
N ARG A 32 -11.22 4.63 -8.56
CA ARG A 32 -9.84 4.33 -8.19
C ARG A 32 -9.94 3.21 -7.16
N GLY A 33 -9.84 1.97 -7.62
CA GLY A 33 -9.48 0.90 -6.71
C GLY A 33 -8.05 1.18 -6.24
N VAL A 34 -7.76 0.69 -5.05
CA VAL A 34 -6.42 0.75 -4.47
C VAL A 34 -6.03 -0.70 -4.25
N LEU A 35 -4.85 -1.06 -4.76
CA LEU A 35 -4.25 -2.33 -4.42
C LEU A 35 -3.49 -2.15 -3.11
N LEU A 36 -3.98 -2.78 -2.04
CA LEU A 36 -3.15 -2.93 -0.85
C LEU A 36 -2.36 -4.24 -0.96
N CYS A 37 -1.18 -4.28 -0.35
CA CYS A 37 -0.41 -5.51 -0.14
C CYS A 37 0.13 -5.54 1.29
N ALA A 38 -0.16 -6.60 2.05
CA ALA A 38 0.38 -6.78 3.41
C ALA A 38 1.47 -7.86 3.42
N GLY A 39 2.49 -7.69 4.25
CA GLY A 39 3.52 -8.70 4.50
C GLY A 39 3.40 -9.25 5.92
N GLY A 40 3.32 -10.58 6.08
CA GLY A 40 3.24 -11.23 7.39
C GLY A 40 4.61 -11.40 8.05
N GLY A 41 4.76 -10.93 9.30
CA GLY A 41 5.88 -11.28 10.17
C GLY A 41 5.36 -12.11 11.35
N LEU A 42 5.89 -13.32 11.56
CA LEU A 42 5.60 -14.14 12.73
C LEU A 42 6.71 -13.93 13.77
N ASP A 43 6.38 -13.31 14.90
CA ASP A 43 7.26 -13.21 16.06
C ASP A 43 7.35 -14.57 16.76
N ARG A 44 8.55 -15.18 16.74
CA ARG A 44 8.85 -16.41 17.48
C ARG A 44 9.36 -16.05 18.87
N ARG A 45 8.46 -15.70 19.79
CA ARG A 45 8.73 -15.76 21.23
C ARG A 45 7.51 -16.22 22.00
N THR A 46 7.50 -17.52 22.33
CA THR A 46 7.13 -18.08 23.64
C THR A 46 7.26 -19.60 23.53
N GLY A 47 8.41 -20.11 23.96
CA GLY A 47 8.52 -21.51 24.35
C GLY A 47 8.02 -21.64 25.78
N THR A 48 7.00 -22.45 26.00
CA THR A 48 6.77 -23.15 27.27
C THR A 48 5.96 -24.41 27.00
N ASP A 49 6.46 -25.52 27.57
CA ASP A 49 5.88 -26.86 27.61
C ASP A 49 4.47 -26.88 28.23
N GLY A 50 3.67 -27.88 27.82
CA GLY A 50 2.38 -28.16 28.45
C GLY A 50 1.61 -29.30 27.79
N SER A 51 2.00 -30.53 28.11
CA SER A 51 1.31 -31.78 27.82
C SER A 51 -0.16 -31.85 28.32
N HIS A 52 -0.95 -32.69 27.64
CA HIS A 52 -2.20 -33.38 28.04
C HIS A 52 -3.57 -32.84 27.59
N PHE A 53 -4.48 -33.83 27.44
CA PHE A 53 -5.91 -33.84 27.04
C PHE A 53 -6.17 -33.87 25.52
N GLY A 54 -6.91 -34.81 24.94
CA GLY A 54 -7.66 -35.96 25.43
C GLY A 54 -8.51 -36.51 24.26
N GLN A 55 -8.53 -37.84 24.10
CA GLN A 55 -9.28 -38.56 23.07
C GLN A 55 -10.80 -38.51 23.32
N HIS A 56 -11.60 -38.45 22.24
CA HIS A 56 -12.79 -39.25 21.91
C HIS A 56 -13.52 -38.58 20.73
N LEU A 57 -13.85 -39.29 19.65
CA LEU A 57 -15.11 -40.02 19.54
C LEU A 57 -15.03 -41.09 18.42
N ARG A 58 -15.62 -42.25 18.73
CA ARG A 58 -15.89 -43.38 17.84
C ARG A 58 -17.12 -43.08 16.99
N ASN A 59 -17.22 -43.70 15.81
CA ASN A 59 -18.44 -44.39 15.39
C ASN A 59 -18.10 -45.52 14.40
N GLN A 60 -18.60 -46.72 14.73
CA GLN A 60 -18.65 -47.95 13.91
C GLN A 60 -19.84 -47.85 12.92
N VAL A 61 -20.02 -48.66 11.86
CA VAL A 61 -20.57 -50.04 11.79
C VAL A 61 -20.42 -50.58 10.31
N PRO A 62 -20.80 -51.82 9.91
CA PRO A 62 -20.06 -53.11 9.89
C PRO A 62 -19.82 -53.75 8.49
N LEU A 63 -19.13 -54.90 8.53
CA LEU A 63 -18.70 -55.84 7.46
C LEU A 63 -19.77 -56.88 7.02
N TRP A 64 -19.38 -57.70 6.00
CA TRP A 64 -19.72 -59.10 5.63
C TRP A 64 -20.35 -59.27 4.22
N PRO A 65 -20.14 -60.40 3.49
CA PRO A 65 -18.89 -61.14 3.18
C PRO A 65 -18.74 -61.57 1.69
N VAL A 66 -17.59 -62.18 1.38
CA VAL A 66 -17.11 -62.75 0.08
C VAL A 66 -17.81 -64.08 -0.28
N PRO A 67 -17.71 -64.58 -1.54
CA PRO A 67 -16.79 -65.71 -1.81
C PRO A 67 -16.03 -65.69 -3.17
N VAL A 68 -14.83 -66.31 -3.13
CA VAL A 68 -13.82 -66.69 -4.16
C VAL A 68 -14.32 -67.91 -5.00
N PRO A 69 -13.60 -68.63 -5.91
CA PRO A 69 -12.27 -68.44 -6.56
C PRO A 69 -12.12 -68.91 -8.04
N TRP A 70 -11.07 -68.47 -8.76
CA TRP A 70 -10.42 -69.27 -9.83
C TRP A 70 -8.91 -68.96 -9.94
N GLY A 71 -8.07 -69.97 -9.69
CA GLY A 71 -6.90 -70.35 -10.51
C GLY A 71 -5.57 -69.56 -10.42
N PRO A 72 -4.41 -70.22 -10.20
CA PRO A 72 -3.12 -69.56 -10.06
C PRO A 72 -2.39 -69.40 -11.41
N CYS A 73 -1.68 -68.28 -11.59
CA CYS A 73 -0.62 -68.14 -12.58
C CYS A 73 0.67 -67.68 -11.90
N LEU A 74 1.58 -68.63 -11.68
CA LEU A 74 2.98 -68.39 -11.34
C LEU A 74 3.75 -68.02 -12.61
N ARG A 75 4.26 -66.78 -12.73
CA ARG A 75 5.48 -66.45 -13.51
C ARG A 75 6.21 -65.26 -12.88
N LEU A 76 7.42 -65.56 -12.39
CA LEU A 76 8.69 -64.81 -12.28
C LEU A 76 8.69 -63.27 -12.10
N PRO A 77 9.62 -62.73 -11.28
CA PRO A 77 9.67 -61.31 -10.95
C PRO A 77 10.25 -60.49 -12.11
N CYS A 78 9.42 -59.62 -12.70
CA CYS A 78 9.92 -58.42 -13.35
C CYS A 78 10.46 -57.50 -12.25
N TRP A 79 11.72 -57.10 -12.34
CA TRP A 79 12.26 -55.98 -11.57
C TRP A 79 11.51 -54.73 -12.01
N GLY A 80 10.43 -54.41 -11.29
CA GLY A 80 9.70 -53.17 -11.45
C GLY A 80 10.54 -52.05 -10.86
N GLU A 81 11.01 -51.14 -11.71
CA GLU A 81 11.32 -49.78 -11.30
C GLU A 81 10.12 -49.27 -10.48
N GLN A 82 10.36 -48.87 -9.24
CA GLN A 82 9.36 -48.14 -8.48
C GLN A 82 8.98 -46.90 -9.31
N PRO A 83 7.69 -46.60 -9.53
CA PRO A 83 7.34 -45.29 -10.03
C PRO A 83 7.88 -44.28 -9.03
N ALA A 84 8.84 -43.46 -9.47
CA ALA A 84 9.32 -42.34 -8.69
C ALA A 84 8.09 -41.52 -8.26
N ASP A 85 7.99 -41.25 -6.96
CA ASP A 85 6.96 -40.36 -6.43
C ASP A 85 6.93 -39.09 -7.30
N PRO A 86 5.75 -38.62 -7.74
CA PRO A 86 5.67 -37.35 -8.45
C PRO A 86 6.32 -36.29 -7.56
N PRO A 87 7.15 -35.39 -8.11
CA PRO A 87 7.74 -34.32 -7.31
C PRO A 87 6.60 -33.60 -6.58
N PRO A 88 6.76 -33.27 -5.28
CA PRO A 88 5.72 -32.61 -4.53
C PRO A 88 5.25 -31.42 -5.35
N ALA A 89 3.95 -31.40 -5.65
CA ALA A 89 3.35 -30.30 -6.38
C ALA A 89 3.84 -29.02 -5.73
N LEU A 90 4.56 -28.18 -6.48
CA LEU A 90 4.93 -26.85 -6.04
C LEU A 90 3.63 -26.16 -5.65
N THR A 91 3.33 -26.15 -4.36
CA THR A 91 2.19 -25.45 -3.80
C THR A 91 2.48 -23.98 -4.04
N VAL A 92 1.98 -23.46 -5.16
CA VAL A 92 1.94 -22.03 -5.39
C VAL A 92 1.20 -21.45 -4.19
N PRO A 93 1.81 -20.57 -3.38
CA PRO A 93 1.13 -20.01 -2.23
C PRO A 93 -0.18 -19.38 -2.72
N LEU A 94 -1.29 -19.78 -2.08
CA LEU A 94 -2.62 -19.25 -2.37
C LEU A 94 -2.58 -17.73 -2.20
N ARG A 95 -2.75 -17.00 -3.30
CA ARG A 95 -2.98 -15.56 -3.25
C ARG A 95 -4.35 -15.34 -2.62
N GLN A 96 -4.40 -14.62 -1.52
CA GLN A 96 -5.64 -14.29 -0.85
C GLN A 96 -6.07 -12.88 -1.23
N VAL A 97 -7.34 -12.75 -1.62
CA VAL A 97 -7.94 -11.47 -2.01
C VAL A 97 -8.97 -11.09 -0.96
N PHE A 98 -8.85 -9.87 -0.45
CA PHE A 98 -9.75 -9.31 0.55
C PHE A 98 -10.44 -8.07 -0.02
N PHE A 99 -11.76 -8.00 0.15
CA PHE A 99 -12.54 -6.84 -0.23
C PHE A 99 -12.98 -6.11 1.03
N HIS A 100 -12.79 -4.80 1.03
CA HIS A 100 -13.30 -3.92 2.07
C HIS A 100 -14.38 -3.03 1.49
N ASP A 101 -15.47 -2.92 2.23
CA ASP A 101 -16.60 -2.06 1.87
C ASP A 101 -16.21 -0.59 2.09
N VAL A 102 -16.33 0.21 1.03
CA VAL A 102 -15.95 1.63 1.03
C VAL A 102 -16.80 2.42 2.03
N GLU A 103 -18.10 2.16 2.14
CA GLU A 103 -18.99 2.88 3.05
C GLU A 103 -18.60 2.58 4.50
N VAL A 104 -18.25 1.33 4.81
CA VAL A 104 -17.78 0.93 6.14
C VAL A 104 -16.44 1.59 6.49
N LEU A 105 -15.50 1.63 5.55
CA LEU A 105 -14.21 2.28 5.75
C LEU A 105 -14.38 3.80 5.95
N ALA A 106 -15.18 4.44 5.10
CA ALA A 106 -15.50 5.86 5.19
C ALA A 106 -16.06 6.24 6.58
N GLN A 107 -17.03 5.46 7.08
CA GLN A 107 -17.60 5.68 8.41
C GLN A 107 -16.57 5.57 9.54
N LYS A 108 -15.62 4.63 9.44
CA LYS A 108 -14.55 4.47 10.44
C LYS A 108 -13.50 5.58 10.36
N LEU A 109 -13.24 6.12 9.17
CA LEU A 109 -12.27 7.19 8.96
C LEU A 109 -12.80 8.55 9.43
N LEU A 110 -14.10 8.79 9.24
CA LEU A 110 -14.71 10.11 9.42
C LEU A 110 -14.30 10.83 10.72
N PRO A 111 -14.33 10.20 11.91
CA PRO A 111 -13.94 10.89 13.16
C PRO A 111 -12.49 11.40 13.17
N THR A 112 -11.59 10.75 12.44
CA THR A 112 -10.18 11.14 12.34
C THR A 112 -9.95 12.20 11.27
N VAL A 113 -10.69 12.16 10.16
CA VAL A 113 -10.36 12.92 8.95
C VAL A 113 -11.32 14.08 8.66
N GLU A 114 -12.44 14.20 9.37
CA GLU A 114 -13.47 15.23 9.13
C GLU A 114 -12.88 16.66 9.15
N ALA A 115 -11.99 16.95 10.09
CA ALA A 115 -11.34 18.25 10.17
C ALA A 115 -10.41 18.51 8.96
N MET A 116 -9.74 17.46 8.49
CA MET A 116 -8.79 17.51 7.37
C MET A 116 -9.50 17.69 6.03
N GLN A 117 -10.69 17.12 5.86
CA GLN A 117 -11.48 17.27 4.63
C GLN A 117 -11.75 18.75 4.28
N LYS A 118 -11.94 19.61 5.29
CA LYS A 118 -12.16 21.04 5.07
C LYS A 118 -10.91 21.76 4.52
N LEU A 119 -9.72 21.19 4.73
CA LEU A 119 -8.43 21.76 4.33
C LEU A 119 -7.95 21.22 2.98
N PHE A 120 -8.25 19.95 2.69
CA PHE A 120 -7.63 19.21 1.58
C PHE A 120 -8.62 18.67 0.54
N SER A 121 -9.91 19.03 0.62
CA SER A 121 -10.91 18.70 -0.39
C SER A 121 -11.38 19.95 -1.13
N ALA A 122 -11.71 19.83 -2.43
CA ALA A 122 -12.12 20.93 -3.30
C ALA A 122 -13.54 21.51 -3.01
N GLY A 123 -13.98 21.51 -1.75
CA GLY A 123 -15.30 21.96 -1.31
C GLY A 123 -16.36 20.86 -1.30
N ALA A 124 -17.52 21.17 -0.69
CA ALA A 124 -18.64 20.25 -0.54
C ALA A 124 -19.15 19.77 -1.91
N GLY A 125 -19.23 18.44 -2.10
CA GLY A 125 -19.68 17.81 -3.33
C GLY A 125 -18.60 17.52 -4.38
N SER A 126 -17.32 17.81 -4.09
CA SER A 126 -16.19 17.41 -4.93
C SER A 126 -15.85 15.91 -4.77
N TYR A 127 -15.24 15.31 -5.80
CA TYR A 127 -14.87 13.89 -5.79
C TYR A 127 -14.00 13.51 -4.58
N TYR A 128 -13.03 14.37 -4.22
CA TYR A 128 -12.12 14.19 -3.07
C TYR A 128 -12.71 14.64 -1.71
N ALA A 129 -14.00 14.99 -1.64
CA ALA A 129 -14.66 15.31 -0.38
C ALA A 129 -14.98 14.07 0.46
N ASP A 130 -14.87 12.87 -0.12
CA ASP A 130 -15.11 11.63 0.61
C ASP A 130 -13.93 11.28 1.54
N SER A 131 -14.25 10.81 2.73
CA SER A 131 -13.30 10.38 3.76
C SER A 131 -12.37 9.26 3.30
N ILE A 132 -12.79 8.47 2.30
CA ILE A 132 -11.97 7.38 1.77
C ILE A 132 -10.65 7.85 1.15
N PHE A 133 -10.58 9.10 0.66
CA PHE A 133 -9.33 9.69 0.12
C PHE A 133 -8.30 10.02 1.21
N PHE A 134 -8.64 9.80 2.47
CA PHE A 134 -7.73 9.90 3.62
C PHE A 134 -7.45 8.54 4.26
N LEU A 135 -7.78 7.42 3.58
CA LEU A 135 -7.60 6.08 4.13
C LEU A 135 -6.16 5.81 4.57
N SER A 136 -5.18 6.21 3.75
CA SER A 136 -3.75 6.02 4.05
C SER A 136 -3.30 6.76 5.31
N VAL A 137 -3.87 7.95 5.57
CA VAL A 137 -3.55 8.81 6.73
C VAL A 137 -3.86 8.12 8.05
N ALA A 138 -4.98 7.38 8.10
CA ALA A 138 -5.45 6.69 9.30
C ALA A 138 -5.49 5.16 9.14
N MET A 139 -4.75 4.59 8.18
CA MET A 139 -4.76 3.16 7.86
C MET A 139 -4.47 2.29 9.09
N HIS A 140 -3.64 2.79 9.99
CA HIS A 140 -3.20 2.12 11.22
C HIS A 140 -4.31 2.01 12.29
N HIS A 141 -5.37 2.82 12.21
CA HIS A 141 -6.59 2.70 13.00
C HIS A 141 -7.61 1.74 12.38
N ILE A 142 -7.54 1.54 11.06
CA ILE A 142 -8.51 0.76 10.29
C ILE A 142 -8.13 -0.71 10.22
N MET A 143 -6.87 -0.99 9.92
CA MET A 143 -6.38 -2.35 9.71
C MET A 143 -6.22 -3.10 11.03
N PRO A 144 -6.46 -4.43 11.04
CA PRO A 144 -6.21 -5.27 12.20
C PRO A 144 -4.78 -5.11 12.74
N LYS A 145 -4.59 -5.32 14.06
CA LYS A 145 -3.29 -5.12 14.71
C LYS A 145 -2.22 -6.10 14.23
N GLU A 146 -2.66 -7.24 13.70
CA GLU A 146 -1.84 -8.29 13.11
C GLU A 146 -1.17 -7.83 11.79
N ILE A 147 -1.73 -6.81 11.13
CA ILE A 147 -1.11 -6.18 9.96
C ILE A 147 -0.19 -5.06 10.47
N LEU A 148 1.12 -5.28 10.32
CA LEU A 148 2.16 -4.37 10.75
C LEU A 148 2.59 -3.40 9.65
N ARG A 149 2.61 -3.87 8.39
CA ARG A 149 3.07 -3.12 7.22
C ARG A 149 2.14 -3.39 6.06
N ILE A 150 1.84 -2.34 5.31
CA ILE A 150 1.01 -2.45 4.11
C ILE A 150 1.53 -1.50 3.03
N VAL A 151 1.59 -1.96 1.79
CA VAL A 151 1.85 -1.13 0.62
C VAL A 151 0.51 -0.76 0.03
N GLN A 152 0.27 0.53 -0.20
CA GLN A 152 -0.89 1.04 -0.93
C GLN A 152 -0.43 1.53 -2.30
N VAL A 153 -1.06 1.03 -3.36
CA VAL A 153 -0.73 1.39 -4.74
C VAL A 153 -1.99 1.75 -5.53
N ASP A 154 -1.92 2.83 -6.31
CA ASP A 154 -2.96 3.20 -7.26
C ASP A 154 -3.14 2.09 -8.33
N LEU A 155 -4.32 2.03 -8.97
CA LEU A 155 -4.59 1.04 -10.02
C LEU A 155 -4.20 1.48 -11.44
N ASP A 156 -3.82 2.74 -11.64
CA ASP A 156 -3.31 3.28 -12.92
C ASP A 156 -1.77 3.15 -13.00
N VAL A 157 -1.22 2.06 -12.45
CA VAL A 157 0.22 1.76 -12.48
C VAL A 157 0.55 0.52 -13.32
N GLU A 158 1.81 0.44 -13.78
CA GLU A 158 2.39 -0.75 -14.38
C GLU A 158 3.69 -1.14 -13.66
N TYR A 159 3.75 -2.39 -13.17
CA TYR A 159 4.91 -2.95 -12.49
C TYR A 159 5.91 -3.49 -13.50
N ARG A 160 7.16 -3.02 -13.42
CA ARG A 160 8.32 -3.48 -14.21
C ARG A 160 9.35 -4.23 -13.34
N ALA A 161 9.13 -4.29 -12.03
CA ALA A 161 9.93 -5.06 -11.06
C ALA A 161 9.03 -5.93 -10.16
N ASN A 162 9.65 -6.87 -9.42
CA ASN A 162 8.91 -7.70 -8.48
C ASN A 162 8.47 -6.87 -7.26
N ILE A 163 7.18 -6.85 -6.95
CA ILE A 163 6.64 -6.08 -5.82
C ILE A 163 7.27 -6.45 -4.47
N ARG A 164 7.83 -7.66 -4.31
CA ARG A 164 8.57 -8.04 -3.10
C ARG A 164 9.77 -7.12 -2.86
N GLU A 165 10.44 -6.66 -3.90
CA GLU A 165 11.57 -5.73 -3.78
C GLU A 165 11.12 -4.41 -3.15
N LEU A 166 9.90 -3.93 -3.43
CA LEU A 166 9.36 -2.74 -2.80
C LEU A 166 9.18 -2.93 -1.29
N PHE A 167 8.78 -4.13 -0.82
CA PHE A 167 8.67 -4.40 0.61
C PHE A 167 10.01 -4.34 1.35
N GLN A 168 11.13 -4.51 0.65
CA GLN A 168 12.46 -4.40 1.26
C GLN A 168 12.79 -2.94 1.61
N GLU A 169 12.13 -1.95 1.01
CA GLU A 169 12.29 -0.54 1.38
C GLU A 169 11.85 -0.24 2.82
N PHE A 170 10.98 -1.07 3.43
CA PHE A 170 10.67 -0.91 4.86
C PHE A 170 11.90 -1.08 5.75
N ASP A 171 12.88 -1.90 5.34
CA ASP A 171 14.11 -2.13 6.10
C ASP A 171 15.06 -0.92 6.03
N ASN A 172 14.82 0.00 5.10
CA ASN A 172 15.59 1.23 4.91
C ASN A 172 15.00 2.45 5.63
N PHE A 173 13.88 2.31 6.34
CA PHE A 173 13.25 3.43 7.03
C PHE A 173 14.21 3.98 8.10
N PRO A 174 14.53 5.28 8.08
CA PRO A 174 15.30 5.87 9.16
C PRO A 174 14.47 5.87 10.46
N GLU A 175 15.17 6.02 11.59
CA GLU A 175 14.50 6.13 12.89
C GLU A 175 13.49 7.27 12.89
N GLY A 176 12.26 6.98 13.34
CA GLY A 176 11.15 7.93 13.36
C GLY A 176 10.29 7.95 12.09
N ALA A 177 10.78 7.42 10.95
CA ALA A 177 9.97 7.36 9.74
C ALA A 177 8.84 6.33 9.86
N VAL A 178 7.65 6.73 9.44
CA VAL A 178 6.43 5.92 9.53
C VAL A 178 5.85 5.57 8.16
N ILE A 179 6.20 6.36 7.13
CA ILE A 179 5.69 6.22 5.76
C ILE A 179 6.83 6.28 4.76
N GLY A 180 6.83 5.39 3.77
CA GLY A 180 7.67 5.47 2.59
C GLY A 180 6.86 6.01 1.42
N ILE A 181 7.34 7.06 0.75
CA ILE A 181 6.60 7.77 -0.29
C ILE A 181 7.54 8.42 -1.30
N ALA A 182 7.14 8.48 -2.57
CA ALA A 182 7.92 9.15 -3.61
C ALA A 182 7.59 10.65 -3.67
N ARG A 183 8.57 11.47 -4.09
CA ARG A 183 8.38 12.89 -4.40
C ARG A 183 7.42 13.08 -5.56
N GLU A 184 6.64 14.17 -5.51
CA GLU A 184 5.82 14.63 -6.62
C GLU A 184 6.69 15.17 -7.77
N MET A 185 6.48 14.64 -8.97
CA MET A 185 7.26 14.95 -10.17
C MET A 185 6.72 16.14 -10.97
N GLN A 186 5.69 16.82 -10.49
CA GLN A 186 5.15 18.04 -11.08
C GLN A 186 5.26 19.23 -10.12
N PRO A 187 5.31 20.48 -10.62
CA PRO A 187 5.37 21.68 -9.79
C PRO A 187 4.01 22.05 -9.12
N VAL A 188 3.12 21.08 -8.89
CA VAL A 188 1.81 21.30 -8.27
C VAL A 188 1.95 21.94 -6.89
N TYR A 189 2.90 21.50 -6.07
CA TYR A 189 3.10 22.08 -4.74
C TYR A 189 3.88 23.39 -4.78
N ARG A 190 4.69 23.64 -5.81
CA ARG A 190 5.20 25.00 -6.06
C ARG A 190 4.04 26.00 -6.24
N HIS A 191 3.01 25.58 -6.97
CA HIS A 191 1.79 26.34 -7.18
C HIS A 191 0.98 26.49 -5.89
N ILE A 192 0.71 25.39 -5.18
CA ILE A 192 -0.13 25.43 -3.97
C ILE A 192 0.51 26.26 -2.86
N PHE A 193 1.82 26.13 -2.62
CA PHE A 193 2.54 26.91 -1.62
C PHE A 193 2.96 28.32 -2.10
N TRP A 194 2.37 28.87 -3.17
CA TRP A 194 2.86 30.12 -3.76
C TRP A 194 2.95 31.27 -2.74
N GLN A 195 1.93 31.44 -1.89
CA GLN A 195 1.90 32.54 -0.92
C GLN A 195 3.01 32.38 0.12
N TYR A 196 3.14 31.20 0.70
CA TYR A 196 4.22 30.90 1.65
C TYR A 196 5.60 31.15 1.05
N ARG A 197 5.81 30.74 -0.21
CA ARG A 197 7.07 30.96 -0.93
C ARG A 197 7.37 32.44 -1.19
N GLN A 198 6.34 33.26 -1.44
CA GLN A 198 6.53 34.71 -1.61
C GLN A 198 6.94 35.38 -0.28
N GLU A 199 6.36 34.92 0.82
CA GLU A 199 6.66 35.46 2.16
C GLU A 199 8.00 34.95 2.73
N HIS A 200 8.52 33.83 2.20
CA HIS A 200 9.76 33.20 2.66
C HIS A 200 10.74 32.98 1.49
N PRO A 201 11.36 34.05 0.95
CA PRO A 201 12.36 33.92 -0.10
C PRO A 201 13.51 32.97 0.32
N GLY A 202 13.88 32.04 -0.56
CA GLY A 202 14.92 31.04 -0.27
C GLY A 202 14.44 29.79 0.48
N THR A 203 13.14 29.67 0.77
CA THR A 203 12.57 28.42 1.29
C THR A 203 12.76 27.26 0.31
N LYS A 204 12.90 26.04 0.84
CA LYS A 204 12.94 24.79 0.07
C LYS A 204 11.54 24.28 -0.29
N VAL A 205 10.49 24.79 0.36
CA VAL A 205 9.11 24.35 0.17
C VAL A 205 8.67 24.61 -1.27
N GLY A 206 8.22 23.57 -1.94
CA GLY A 206 7.78 23.60 -3.34
C GLY A 206 8.92 23.71 -4.36
N GLU A 207 10.19 23.75 -3.95
CA GLU A 207 11.33 23.73 -4.87
C GLU A 207 11.61 22.32 -5.43
N PRO A 208 12.20 22.20 -6.63
CA PRO A 208 12.50 20.90 -7.23
C PRO A 208 13.65 20.18 -6.49
N PRO A 209 13.78 18.85 -6.68
CA PRO A 209 14.96 18.12 -6.25
C PRO A 209 16.25 18.62 -6.96
N PRO A 210 17.46 18.34 -6.42
CA PRO A 210 17.73 17.45 -5.29
C PRO A 210 17.47 18.07 -3.91
N ASP A 211 17.61 19.40 -3.78
CA ASP A 211 17.65 20.09 -2.49
C ASP A 211 16.30 20.65 -2.01
N GLY A 212 15.32 20.72 -2.91
CA GLY A 212 13.97 21.20 -2.62
C GLY A 212 13.02 20.14 -2.06
N LEU A 213 11.86 20.61 -1.61
CA LEU A 213 10.76 19.82 -1.11
C LEU A 213 9.58 19.96 -2.08
N PRO A 214 9.52 19.16 -3.16
CA PRO A 214 8.49 19.31 -4.20
C PRO A 214 7.11 18.79 -3.76
N GLY A 215 7.00 18.28 -2.53
CA GLY A 215 5.85 17.50 -2.05
C GLY A 215 5.93 16.05 -2.48
N PHE A 216 4.84 15.31 -2.27
CA PHE A 216 4.80 13.87 -2.45
C PHE A 216 3.67 13.44 -3.39
N ASN A 217 3.80 12.24 -3.96
CA ASN A 217 2.74 11.60 -4.74
C ASN A 217 2.21 10.35 -4.03
N SER A 218 0.89 10.22 -3.89
CA SER A 218 0.26 9.12 -3.13
C SER A 218 0.02 7.83 -3.93
N GLY A 219 0.47 7.75 -5.18
CA GLY A 219 0.28 6.58 -6.04
C GLY A 219 1.00 5.31 -5.56
N VAL A 220 2.08 5.46 -4.77
CA VAL A 220 2.81 4.35 -4.14
C VAL A 220 3.19 4.75 -2.72
N LEU A 221 2.66 4.03 -1.74
CA LEU A 221 2.83 4.30 -0.32
C LEU A 221 3.25 3.03 0.42
N LEU A 222 4.28 3.13 1.26
CA LEU A 222 4.66 2.12 2.23
C LEU A 222 4.23 2.57 3.61
N LEU A 223 3.16 2.00 4.14
CA LEU A 223 2.61 2.38 5.43
C LEU A 223 3.11 1.39 6.49
N ASN A 224 4.03 1.83 7.36
CA ASN A 224 4.46 1.05 8.51
C ASN A 224 3.45 1.28 9.64
N LEU A 225 2.36 0.52 9.63
CA LEU A 225 1.24 0.68 10.54
C LEU A 225 1.65 0.54 12.00
N GLU A 226 2.64 -0.31 12.30
CA GLU A 226 3.20 -0.42 13.64
C GLU A 226 3.90 0.89 14.06
N ALA A 227 4.80 1.42 13.23
CA ALA A 227 5.48 2.69 13.51
C ALA A 227 4.49 3.87 13.59
N MET A 228 3.48 3.91 12.72
CA MET A 228 2.40 4.91 12.77
C MET A 228 1.62 4.84 14.10
N ARG A 229 1.32 3.65 14.63
CA ARG A 229 0.67 3.48 15.95
C ARG A 229 1.54 3.95 17.11
N GLN A 230 2.85 3.76 17.01
CA GLN A 230 3.81 4.05 18.09
C GLN A 230 4.31 5.50 18.07
N SER A 231 4.23 6.20 16.93
CA SER A 231 4.72 7.56 16.80
C SER A 231 3.78 8.58 17.43
N GLU A 232 4.16 9.11 18.60
CA GLU A 232 3.42 10.20 19.25
C GLU A 232 3.32 11.44 18.35
N LEU A 233 4.40 11.74 17.61
CA LEU A 233 4.43 12.86 16.67
C LEU A 233 3.40 12.70 15.56
N TYR A 234 3.38 11.54 14.88
CA TYR A 234 2.45 11.28 13.79
C TYR A 234 1.00 11.35 14.28
N ASN A 235 0.68 10.73 15.43
CA ASN A 235 -0.69 10.75 15.95
C ASN A 235 -1.13 12.15 16.40
N ARG A 236 -0.22 12.99 16.91
CA ARG A 236 -0.54 14.40 17.23
C ARG A 236 -0.86 15.21 15.98
N LEU A 237 -0.21 14.93 14.85
CA LEU A 237 -0.48 15.60 13.57
C LEU A 237 -1.86 15.25 12.99
N LEU A 238 -2.50 14.19 13.50
CA LEU A 238 -3.88 13.85 13.17
C LEU A 238 -4.91 14.71 13.94
N GLU A 239 -4.49 15.42 14.99
CA GLU A 239 -5.39 16.25 15.77
C GLU A 239 -5.85 17.49 14.97
N PRO A 240 -7.16 17.80 14.93
CA PRO A 240 -7.71 18.91 14.15
C PRO A 240 -7.02 20.26 14.36
N ALA A 241 -6.68 20.59 15.60
CA ALA A 241 -6.05 21.86 15.93
C ALA A 241 -4.62 21.94 15.36
N VAL A 242 -3.88 20.83 15.37
CA VAL A 242 -2.49 20.77 14.95
C VAL A 242 -2.40 20.85 13.42
N VAL A 243 -3.20 20.06 12.71
CA VAL A 243 -3.24 20.12 11.23
C VAL A 243 -3.72 21.49 10.73
N GLN A 244 -4.67 22.12 11.43
CA GLN A 244 -5.13 23.47 11.12
C GLN A 244 -4.04 24.51 11.32
N GLN A 245 -3.23 24.39 12.38
CA GLN A 245 -2.09 25.27 12.62
C GLN A 245 -1.04 25.14 11.52
N LEU A 246 -0.71 23.90 11.10
CA LEU A 246 0.19 23.66 9.96
C LEU A 246 -0.35 24.27 8.67
N ALA A 247 -1.62 24.02 8.34
CA ALA A 247 -2.23 24.56 7.13
C ALA A 247 -2.20 26.10 7.11
N ASN A 248 -2.45 26.73 8.26
CA ASN A 248 -2.34 28.18 8.41
C ASN A 248 -0.89 28.68 8.25
N LYS A 249 0.08 28.00 8.88
CA LYS A 249 1.51 28.33 8.79
C LYS A 249 1.99 28.38 7.34
N PHE A 250 1.55 27.42 6.53
CA PHE A 250 1.99 27.29 5.14
C PHE A 250 1.03 27.91 4.11
N HIS A 251 -0.01 28.63 4.54
CA HIS A 251 -1.07 29.16 3.67
C HIS A 251 -1.64 28.10 2.70
N PHE A 252 -1.77 26.86 3.19
CA PHE A 252 -2.04 25.70 2.35
C PHE A 252 -3.54 25.45 2.20
N LYS A 253 -3.97 25.23 0.95
CA LYS A 253 -5.30 24.69 0.63
C LYS A 253 -5.17 23.65 -0.48
N GLY A 254 -5.58 22.43 -0.14
CA GLY A 254 -5.43 21.26 -0.99
C GLY A 254 -6.73 20.84 -1.68
N HIS A 255 -6.61 19.86 -2.56
CA HIS A 255 -7.72 19.17 -3.22
C HIS A 255 -7.44 17.69 -3.55
N LEU A 256 -6.33 17.13 -3.07
CA LEU A 256 -5.82 15.79 -3.40
C LEU A 256 -5.82 14.83 -2.20
N GLY A 257 -6.56 15.15 -1.13
CA GLY A 257 -6.79 14.22 -0.02
C GLY A 257 -5.52 13.90 0.77
N ASP A 258 -5.21 12.61 0.90
CA ASP A 258 -4.04 12.10 1.62
C ASP A 258 -2.71 12.67 1.12
N GLN A 259 -2.55 12.82 -0.20
CA GLN A 259 -1.35 13.36 -0.82
C GLN A 259 -1.00 14.76 -0.28
N ASP A 260 -2.03 15.59 -0.11
CA ASP A 260 -1.88 16.95 0.41
C ASP A 260 -1.56 16.97 1.89
N PHE A 261 -2.17 16.08 2.68
CA PHE A 261 -1.84 15.93 4.09
C PHE A 261 -0.38 15.52 4.28
N PHE A 262 0.08 14.46 3.60
CA PHE A 262 1.47 14.01 3.72
C PHE A 262 2.44 15.06 3.22
N THR A 263 2.11 15.75 2.14
CA THR A 263 2.93 16.85 1.62
C THR A 263 3.06 17.97 2.64
N LEU A 264 1.95 18.45 3.22
CA LEU A 264 1.97 19.51 4.22
C LEU A 264 2.76 19.11 5.46
N VAL A 265 2.52 17.90 5.99
CA VAL A 265 3.26 17.37 7.13
C VAL A 265 4.74 17.23 6.80
N GLY A 266 5.09 16.75 5.61
CA GLY A 266 6.47 16.59 5.15
C GLY A 266 7.26 17.88 4.99
N MET A 267 6.57 19.04 4.87
CA MET A 267 7.25 20.34 4.91
C MET A 267 7.74 20.70 6.31
N GLU A 268 7.03 20.25 7.36
CA GLU A 268 7.39 20.51 8.76
C GLU A 268 8.24 19.40 9.36
N HIS A 269 7.88 18.15 9.07
CA HIS A 269 8.41 16.94 9.68
C HIS A 269 8.88 15.93 8.62
N PRO A 270 9.93 16.27 7.84
CA PRO A 270 10.46 15.37 6.82
C PRO A 270 10.97 14.03 7.41
N GLU A 271 11.34 14.00 8.70
CA GLU A 271 11.77 12.80 9.43
C GLU A 271 10.72 11.68 9.51
N LEU A 272 9.44 12.00 9.31
CA LEU A 272 8.37 11.00 9.28
C LEU A 272 8.35 10.17 7.99
N PHE A 273 9.12 10.58 6.97
CA PHE A 273 9.05 10.02 5.63
C PHE A 273 10.38 9.42 5.16
N HIS A 274 10.33 8.17 4.73
CA HIS A 274 11.35 7.57 3.87
C HIS A 274 11.05 7.95 2.41
N VAL A 275 11.88 8.80 1.81
CA VAL A 275 11.66 9.23 0.43
C VAL A 275 12.11 8.12 -0.53
N LEU A 276 11.16 7.49 -1.21
CA LEU A 276 11.42 6.48 -2.21
C LEU A 276 12.12 7.09 -3.43
N ASP A 277 13.00 6.31 -4.05
CA ASP A 277 13.57 6.65 -5.35
C ASP A 277 12.45 6.85 -6.39
N CYS A 278 12.65 7.82 -7.28
CA CYS A 278 11.65 8.21 -8.28
C CYS A 278 11.19 7.04 -9.16
N THR A 279 12.05 6.03 -9.38
CA THR A 279 11.74 4.85 -10.19
C THR A 279 10.71 3.92 -9.56
N TRP A 280 10.47 4.01 -8.25
CA TRP A 280 9.40 3.27 -7.57
C TRP A 280 8.01 3.87 -7.76
N ASN A 281 7.92 5.09 -8.30
CA ASN A 281 6.67 5.74 -8.68
C ASN A 281 6.96 6.75 -9.81
N ARG A 282 7.33 6.26 -11.00
CA ARG A 282 7.60 7.12 -12.15
C ARG A 282 6.26 7.65 -12.67
N GLN A 283 5.87 8.82 -12.17
CA GLN A 283 4.67 9.54 -12.57
C GLN A 283 4.79 10.06 -14.00
N LEU A 284 3.77 9.87 -14.83
CA LEU A 284 3.80 10.24 -16.25
C LEU A 284 3.05 11.53 -16.59
N CYS A 285 2.22 12.03 -15.66
CA CYS A 285 1.44 13.23 -15.90
C CYS A 285 2.32 14.45 -16.22
N SER A 286 1.98 15.15 -17.30
CA SER A 286 2.63 16.41 -17.70
C SER A 286 1.71 17.62 -17.66
N TRP A 287 0.50 17.50 -17.07
CA TRP A 287 -0.50 18.58 -17.06
C TRP A 287 0.08 19.94 -16.65
N TRP A 288 0.84 20.01 -15.54
CA TRP A 288 1.38 21.28 -15.04
C TRP A 288 2.43 21.94 -15.93
N ARG A 289 3.07 21.18 -16.83
CA ARG A 289 3.97 21.76 -17.84
C ARG A 289 3.21 22.80 -18.66
N ASP A 290 2.05 22.40 -19.16
CA ASP A 290 1.27 23.18 -20.12
C ASP A 290 0.35 24.22 -19.43
N HIS A 291 0.48 24.40 -18.10
CA HIS A 291 -0.32 25.30 -17.26
C HIS A 291 0.54 26.31 -16.48
N GLY A 292 1.57 26.85 -17.14
CA GLY A 292 2.35 28.00 -16.62
C GLY A 292 3.68 27.64 -15.96
N TYR A 293 4.14 26.40 -16.09
CA TYR A 293 5.39 25.94 -15.46
C TYR A 293 6.38 25.29 -16.43
N SER A 294 6.21 25.47 -17.75
CA SER A 294 7.09 24.89 -18.79
C SER A 294 8.58 25.09 -18.48
N ASP A 295 8.98 26.29 -18.09
CA ASP A 295 10.39 26.66 -17.90
C ASP A 295 11.09 25.89 -16.77
N ILE A 296 10.32 25.39 -15.80
CA ILE A 296 10.87 24.69 -14.63
C ILE A 296 10.47 23.22 -14.57
N PHE A 297 9.57 22.77 -15.44
CA PHE A 297 8.91 21.47 -15.35
C PHE A 297 9.92 20.31 -15.31
N GLU A 298 10.94 20.35 -16.16
CA GLU A 298 11.97 19.30 -16.25
C GLU A 298 12.79 19.16 -14.96
N HIS A 299 12.89 20.19 -14.12
CA HIS A 299 13.55 20.08 -12.82
C HIS A 299 12.76 19.23 -11.81
N TYR A 300 11.44 19.12 -11.99
CA TYR A 300 10.58 18.24 -11.18
C TYR A 300 10.43 16.86 -11.82
N PHE A 301 10.28 16.83 -13.16
CA PHE A 301 9.82 15.64 -13.87
C PHE A 301 10.91 14.62 -14.19
N ARG A 302 12.18 15.02 -14.06
CA ARG A 302 13.33 14.18 -14.33
C ARG A 302 13.39 13.01 -13.35
N CYS A 303 13.40 11.80 -13.88
CA CYS A 303 13.66 10.57 -13.15
C CYS A 303 14.55 9.67 -14.00
N ASP A 304 15.80 9.50 -13.58
CA ASP A 304 16.79 8.68 -14.25
C ASP A 304 16.92 7.34 -13.52
N GLY A 305 17.18 6.25 -14.25
CA GLY A 305 17.36 4.91 -13.68
C GLY A 305 16.41 3.87 -14.27
N HIS A 306 16.52 2.63 -13.78
CA HIS A 306 15.64 1.55 -14.20
C HIS A 306 14.29 1.70 -13.52
N VAL A 307 13.25 2.05 -14.29
CA VAL A 307 11.89 2.26 -13.79
C VAL A 307 11.32 0.94 -13.28
N ARG A 308 10.84 0.94 -12.04
CA ARG A 308 10.26 -0.23 -11.37
C ARG A 308 8.73 -0.20 -11.38
N ILE A 309 8.15 0.99 -11.28
CA ILE A 309 6.70 1.22 -11.40
C ILE A 309 6.47 2.48 -12.23
N TYR A 310 5.76 2.36 -13.35
CA TYR A 310 5.18 3.50 -14.05
C TYR A 310 3.82 3.84 -13.45
N HIS A 311 3.51 5.12 -13.35
CA HIS A 311 2.24 5.61 -12.84
C HIS A 311 1.60 6.53 -13.88
N GLY A 312 0.55 6.04 -14.54
CA GLY A 312 -0.25 6.73 -15.55
C GLY A 312 -1.22 7.77 -14.97
N ASN A 313 -0.76 8.53 -13.97
CA ASN A 313 -1.58 9.54 -13.32
C ASN A 313 -2.13 10.57 -14.33
N CYS A 314 -3.25 11.20 -13.96
CA CYS A 314 -4.03 12.11 -14.82
C CYS A 314 -4.48 11.50 -16.17
N ASN A 315 -4.69 10.18 -16.18
CA ASN A 315 -5.07 9.38 -17.36
C ASN A 315 -3.99 9.38 -18.45
N THR A 316 -2.72 9.48 -18.07
CA THR A 316 -1.62 9.45 -19.03
C THR A 316 -1.36 8.02 -19.48
N PRO A 317 -1.37 7.72 -20.79
CA PRO A 317 -1.03 6.39 -21.28
C PRO A 317 0.34 5.95 -20.81
N ILE A 318 0.44 4.74 -20.27
CA ILE A 318 1.71 4.14 -19.88
C ILE A 318 2.41 3.62 -21.14
N PRO A 319 3.71 3.92 -21.36
CA PRO A 319 4.44 3.40 -22.49
C PRO A 319 4.47 1.88 -22.50
N THR A 320 4.00 1.29 -23.59
CA THR A 320 4.23 -0.11 -23.93
C THR A 320 5.62 -0.18 -24.55
N GLU A 321 6.61 -0.64 -23.80
CA GLU A 321 7.91 -0.97 -24.40
C GLU A 321 7.79 -1.95 -25.57
#